data_AF-A0A2M7IPU0-F1
#
_entry.id   AF-A0A2M7IPU0-F1
#
_cell.length_a   1.000
_cell.length_b   1.000
_cell.length_c   1.000
_cell.angle_alpha   90.00
_cell.angle_beta   90.00
_cell.angle_gamma   90.00
#
_symmetry.space_group_name_H-M   'P 1'
#
loop_
_entity.id
_entity.type
_entity.pdbx_description
1 polymer ?
#
loop_
_entity_poly.entity_id
_entity_poly.type
_entity_poly.pdbx_seq_one_letter_code
_entity_poly.pdbx_strand_id
1 'polypeptide(L)'
;MNENILQNLEHLQKQSFFLKEKFSKTENKKWSASTVASELVLQITHLAYSLLGTNERRDIYPTPGIDKGTKDELSDVLFNALNLLSFLNLTIVDINKSMLIIANDTRSSNVTSVLNLMIQSANLWDNVARLDGYKHLDKDCDKTLDQVKLGIAGIIQFIFIIAQQQKVDLICAMKEMFIDADRFIKSHEDKKFKNE
;
A
#
# COMPACT_ATOMS: atom_id res chain seq x y z
N MET A 1 -9.61 15.51 -2.29
CA MET A 1 -8.22 15.49 -1.75
C MET A 1 -7.54 16.82 -2.12
N ASN A 2 -6.72 17.40 -1.26
CA ASN A 2 -6.04 18.68 -1.54
C ASN A 2 -4.99 18.50 -2.66
N GLU A 3 -4.84 19.48 -3.55
CA GLU A 3 -3.87 19.49 -4.68
C GLU A 3 -2.43 19.21 -4.20
N ASN A 4 -2.07 19.70 -3.01
CA ASN A 4 -0.77 19.41 -2.38
C ASN A 4 -0.58 17.91 -2.08
N ILE A 5 -1.63 17.20 -1.66
CA ILE A 5 -1.54 15.75 -1.40
C ILE A 5 -1.37 14.98 -2.72
N LEU A 6 -2.06 15.39 -3.78
CA LEU A 6 -1.93 14.76 -5.09
C LEU A 6 -0.49 14.86 -5.63
N GLN A 7 0.10 16.05 -5.56
CA GLN A 7 1.50 16.28 -5.96
C GLN A 7 2.48 15.44 -5.11
N ASN A 8 2.25 15.35 -3.80
CA ASN A 8 3.06 14.47 -2.96
C ASN A 8 2.91 13.00 -3.36
N LEU A 9 1.69 12.51 -3.63
CA LEU A 9 1.46 11.13 -4.04
C LEU A 9 2.13 10.80 -5.36
N GLU A 10 2.12 11.70 -6.34
CA GLU A 10 2.87 11.52 -7.59
C GLU A 10 4.38 11.40 -7.35
N HIS A 11 4.93 12.23 -6.45
CA HIS A 11 6.33 12.16 -6.09
C HIS A 11 6.67 10.83 -5.37
N LEU A 12 5.83 10.45 -4.40
CA LEU A 12 5.97 9.20 -3.66
C LEU A 12 5.84 7.99 -4.60
N GLN A 13 4.97 8.03 -5.62
CA GLN A 13 4.83 6.93 -6.59
C GLN A 13 6.16 6.66 -7.31
N LYS A 14 6.81 7.73 -7.79
CA LYS A 14 8.11 7.63 -8.47
C LYS A 14 9.16 7.05 -7.52
N GLN A 15 9.22 7.54 -6.29
CA GLN A 15 10.15 7.03 -5.28
C GLN A 15 9.90 5.57 -4.92
N SER A 16 8.64 5.16 -4.75
CA SER A 16 8.26 3.77 -4.49
C SER A 16 8.76 2.85 -5.59
N PHE A 17 8.55 3.23 -6.86
CA PHE A 17 9.00 2.45 -8.01
C PHE A 17 10.53 2.31 -8.03
N PHE A 18 11.27 3.41 -7.87
CA PHE A 18 12.73 3.36 -7.83
C PHE A 18 13.26 2.51 -6.67
N LEU A 19 12.63 2.60 -5.49
CA LEU A 19 13.03 1.79 -4.36
C LEU A 19 12.78 0.31 -4.64
N LYS A 20 11.64 -0.03 -5.25
CA LYS A 20 11.33 -1.40 -5.65
C LYS A 20 12.33 -1.93 -6.67
N GLU A 21 12.73 -1.13 -7.65
CA GLU A 21 13.78 -1.50 -8.61
C GLU A 21 15.12 -1.79 -7.93
N LYS A 22 15.51 -1.02 -6.91
CA LYS A 22 16.74 -1.30 -6.14
C LYS A 22 16.67 -2.65 -5.43
N PHE A 23 15.52 -3.00 -4.85
CA PHE A 23 15.29 -4.29 -4.20
C PHE A 23 15.14 -5.46 -5.18
N SER A 24 14.79 -5.22 -6.44
CA SER A 24 14.66 -6.29 -7.46
C SER A 24 15.94 -7.12 -7.62
N LYS A 25 17.11 -6.54 -7.33
CA LYS A 25 18.41 -7.22 -7.31
C LYS A 25 18.51 -8.35 -6.28
N THR A 26 17.61 -8.36 -5.30
CA THR A 26 17.53 -9.39 -4.24
C THR A 26 16.39 -10.39 -4.47
N GLU A 27 15.61 -10.22 -5.54
CA GLU A 27 14.46 -11.07 -5.82
C GLU A 27 14.88 -12.34 -6.56
N ASN A 28 14.38 -13.49 -6.11
CA ASN A 28 14.61 -14.77 -6.78
C ASN A 28 13.70 -14.98 -8.01
N LYS A 29 12.65 -14.17 -8.15
CA LYS A 29 11.68 -14.19 -9.25
C LYS A 29 11.15 -12.79 -9.50
N LYS A 30 10.93 -12.45 -10.78
CA LYS A 30 10.31 -11.17 -11.16
C LYS A 30 8.89 -11.10 -10.62
N TRP A 31 8.55 -9.99 -9.98
CA TRP A 31 7.19 -9.75 -9.49
C TRP A 31 6.22 -9.45 -10.64
N SER A 32 4.95 -9.80 -10.45
CA SER A 32 3.82 -9.43 -11.30
C SER A 32 2.90 -8.46 -10.57
N ALA A 33 1.89 -7.89 -11.24
CA ALA A 33 0.89 -7.05 -10.58
C ALA A 33 0.13 -7.84 -9.50
N SER A 34 -0.20 -9.11 -9.75
CA SER A 34 -0.84 -10.00 -8.78
C SER A 34 0.06 -10.32 -7.59
N THR A 35 1.38 -10.38 -7.77
CA THR A 35 2.35 -10.54 -6.68
C THR A 35 2.30 -9.30 -5.77
N VAL A 36 2.35 -8.09 -6.35
CA VAL A 36 2.24 -6.84 -5.59
C VAL A 36 0.88 -6.71 -4.92
N ALA A 37 -0.22 -7.08 -5.60
CA ALA A 37 -1.55 -7.05 -5.02
C ALA A 37 -1.69 -8.04 -3.84
N SER A 38 -1.03 -9.19 -3.91
CA SER A 38 -1.00 -10.17 -2.80
C SER A 38 -0.25 -9.60 -1.60
N GLU A 39 0.89 -8.95 -1.83
CA GLU A 39 1.65 -8.26 -0.78
C GLU A 39 0.83 -7.12 -0.16
N LEU A 40 0.11 -6.34 -0.97
CA LEU A 40 -0.78 -5.29 -0.48
C LEU A 40 -1.87 -5.85 0.46
N VAL A 41 -2.46 -6.99 0.13
CA VAL A 41 -3.45 -7.67 1.01
C VAL A 41 -2.80 -8.09 2.33
N LEU A 42 -1.57 -8.61 2.29
CA LEU A 42 -0.82 -8.98 3.49
C LEU A 42 -0.55 -7.77 4.38
N GLN A 43 -0.06 -6.66 3.81
CA GLN A 43 0.20 -5.43 4.57
C GLN A 43 -1.07 -4.80 5.16
N ILE A 44 -2.19 -4.88 4.46
CA ILE A 44 -3.50 -4.47 5.02
C ILE A 44 -3.88 -5.34 6.22
N THR A 45 -3.49 -6.62 6.21
CA THR A 45 -3.71 -7.54 7.34
C THR A 45 -2.81 -7.21 8.52
N HIS A 46 -1.54 -6.86 8.29
CA HIS A 46 -0.66 -6.36 9.35
C HIS A 46 -1.17 -5.05 9.96
N LEU A 47 -1.63 -4.10 9.12
CA LEU A 47 -2.27 -2.87 9.58
C LEU A 47 -3.50 -3.17 10.45
N ALA A 48 -4.37 -4.09 10.00
CA ALA A 48 -5.53 -4.52 10.77
C ALA A 48 -5.13 -5.12 12.13
N TYR A 49 -4.10 -5.95 12.14
CA TYR A 49 -3.54 -6.51 13.36
C TYR A 49 -2.99 -5.42 14.29
N SER A 50 -2.26 -4.43 13.78
CA SER A 50 -1.73 -3.31 14.56
C SER A 50 -2.86 -2.45 15.16
N LEU A 51 -3.93 -2.19 14.39
CA LEU A 51 -5.05 -1.35 14.84
C LEU A 51 -6.00 -2.06 15.81
N LEU A 52 -6.24 -3.36 15.61
CA LEU A 52 -7.27 -4.12 16.34
C LEU A 52 -6.69 -5.05 17.42
N GLY A 53 -5.42 -5.42 17.32
CA GLY A 53 -4.78 -6.41 18.19
C GLY A 53 -4.46 -5.93 19.60
N THR A 54 -4.79 -4.68 19.96
CA THR A 54 -4.09 -3.98 21.05
C THR A 54 -4.78 -4.00 22.42
N ASN A 55 -5.90 -4.71 22.60
CA ASN A 55 -6.55 -4.80 23.92
C ASN A 55 -6.85 -6.22 24.46
N GLU A 56 -6.80 -7.29 23.66
CA GLU A 56 -7.32 -8.60 24.12
C GLU A 56 -6.32 -9.77 24.17
N ARG A 57 -5.08 -9.64 23.65
CA ARG A 57 -4.17 -10.81 23.51
C ARG A 57 -2.68 -10.55 23.76
N ARG A 58 -2.34 -9.71 24.75
CA ARG A 58 -0.93 -9.48 25.14
C ARG A 58 -0.22 -10.74 25.68
N ASP A 59 -0.99 -11.75 26.04
CA ASP A 59 -0.55 -13.03 26.59
C ASP A 59 -0.18 -14.09 25.54
N ILE A 60 -0.65 -13.94 24.29
CA ILE A 60 -0.42 -14.93 23.22
C ILE A 60 0.55 -14.41 22.16
N TYR A 61 0.55 -13.10 21.88
CA TYR A 61 1.50 -12.48 20.95
C TYR A 61 1.94 -11.10 21.49
N PRO A 62 3.25 -10.87 21.73
CA PRO A 62 3.74 -9.56 22.09
C PRO A 62 3.60 -8.61 20.89
N THR A 63 2.52 -7.85 20.84
CA THR A 63 2.36 -6.74 19.88
C THR A 63 3.39 -5.65 20.19
N PRO A 64 4.19 -5.20 19.21
CA PRO A 64 4.91 -3.94 19.32
C PRO A 64 3.91 -2.84 19.67
N GLY A 65 4.27 -1.93 20.57
CA GLY A 65 3.38 -0.85 20.99
C GLY A 65 2.76 -0.10 19.79
N ILE A 66 1.51 0.33 19.98
CA ILE A 66 0.61 0.98 19.00
C ILE A 66 1.29 2.07 18.16
N ASP A 67 2.29 2.75 18.71
CA ASP A 67 2.83 3.99 18.16
C ASP A 67 3.89 3.81 17.05
N LYS A 68 4.60 2.67 17.00
CA LYS A 68 5.55 2.40 15.89
C LYS A 68 4.95 1.51 14.83
N GLY A 69 4.32 0.40 15.24
CA GLY A 69 3.73 -0.57 14.30
C GLY A 69 2.78 0.10 13.32
N THR A 70 1.80 0.86 13.82
CA THR A 70 0.75 1.43 12.96
C THR A 70 1.29 2.41 11.91
N LYS A 71 2.32 3.22 12.24
CA LYS A 71 2.94 4.15 11.29
C LYS A 71 3.63 3.40 10.16
N ASP A 72 4.38 2.36 10.52
CA ASP A 72 5.14 1.55 9.57
C ASP A 72 4.17 0.77 8.67
N GLU A 73 3.16 0.12 9.25
CA GLU A 73 2.14 -0.61 8.48
C GLU A 73 1.33 0.29 7.53
N LEU A 74 0.98 1.52 7.95
CA LEU A 74 0.31 2.49 7.06
C LEU A 74 1.21 2.86 5.87
N SER A 75 2.51 3.00 6.11
CA SER A 75 3.49 3.32 5.08
C SER A 75 3.67 2.14 4.12
N ASP A 76 3.73 0.91 4.63
CA ASP A 76 3.83 -0.30 3.81
C ASP A 76 2.60 -0.51 2.92
N VAL A 77 1.39 -0.23 3.43
CA VAL A 77 0.17 -0.26 2.60
C VAL A 77 0.23 0.80 1.51
N LEU A 78 0.62 2.04 1.81
CA LEU A 78 0.75 3.09 0.80
C LEU A 78 1.84 2.75 -0.23
N PHE A 79 2.98 2.23 0.21
CA PHE A 79 4.07 1.79 -0.65
C PHE A 79 3.62 0.75 -1.67
N ASN A 80 2.92 -0.29 -1.21
CA ASN A 80 2.45 -1.36 -2.09
C ASN A 80 1.32 -0.89 -3.02
N ALA A 81 0.42 -0.02 -2.57
CA ALA A 81 -0.60 0.57 -3.42
C ALA A 81 0.00 1.42 -4.55
N LEU A 82 1.02 2.24 -4.25
CA LEU A 82 1.73 3.05 -5.24
C LEU A 82 2.54 2.20 -6.22
N ASN A 83 3.19 1.14 -5.74
CA ASN A 83 3.89 0.20 -6.63
C ASN A 83 2.92 -0.54 -7.54
N LEU A 84 1.75 -0.95 -7.04
CA LEU A 84 0.76 -1.64 -7.85
C LEU A 84 0.32 -0.80 -9.05
N LEU A 85 0.16 0.51 -8.88
CA LEU A 85 -0.08 1.43 -10.01
C LEU A 85 1.02 1.32 -11.06
N SER A 86 2.29 1.39 -10.63
CA SER A 86 3.43 1.29 -11.54
C SER A 86 3.50 -0.05 -12.28
N PHE A 87 3.17 -1.17 -11.61
CA PHE A 87 3.11 -2.50 -12.23
C PHE A 87 1.98 -2.64 -13.26
N LEU A 88 0.92 -1.84 -13.10
CA LEU A 88 -0.22 -1.79 -14.03
C LEU A 88 -0.06 -0.71 -15.11
N ASN A 89 1.09 -0.01 -15.15
CA ASN A 89 1.33 1.16 -16.00
C ASN A 89 0.31 2.29 -15.79
N LEU A 90 -0.11 2.47 -14.54
CA LEU A 90 -1.01 3.53 -14.10
C LEU A 90 -0.26 4.57 -13.27
N THR A 91 -0.82 5.77 -13.21
CA THR A 91 -0.34 6.89 -12.41
C THR A 91 -1.38 7.33 -11.39
N ILE A 92 -0.96 8.14 -10.42
CA ILE A 92 -1.89 8.82 -9.50
C ILE A 92 -2.95 9.63 -10.25
N VAL A 93 -2.61 10.22 -11.40
CA VAL A 93 -3.55 10.97 -12.25
C VAL A 93 -4.67 10.07 -12.78
N ASP A 94 -4.34 8.82 -13.16
CA ASP A 94 -5.32 7.86 -13.70
C ASP A 94 -6.39 7.46 -12.68
N ILE A 95 -6.07 7.53 -11.39
CA ILE A 95 -6.99 7.18 -10.30
C ILE A 95 -7.58 8.40 -9.58
N ASN A 96 -7.19 9.62 -9.94
CA ASN A 96 -7.63 10.85 -9.24
C ASN A 96 -9.16 11.01 -9.29
N LYS A 97 -9.80 10.71 -10.44
CA LYS A 97 -11.26 10.74 -10.56
C LYS A 97 -11.94 9.76 -9.60
N SER A 98 -11.37 8.57 -9.45
CA SER A 98 -11.85 7.54 -8.52
C SER A 98 -11.73 7.98 -7.05
N MET A 99 -10.67 8.69 -6.68
CA MET A 99 -10.49 9.24 -5.33
C MET A 99 -11.55 10.30 -4.99
N LEU A 100 -12.08 11.03 -5.97
CA LEU A 100 -13.14 12.02 -5.73
C LEU A 100 -14.50 11.37 -5.42
N ILE A 101 -14.77 10.18 -5.96
CA ILE A 101 -16.04 9.46 -5.76
C ILE A 101 -16.16 8.95 -4.31
N ILE A 102 -15.05 8.54 -3.70
CA ILE A 102 -15.03 7.85 -2.40
C ILE A 102 -15.04 8.85 -1.22
N ALA A 103 -14.88 10.16 -1.46
CA ALA A 103 -14.71 11.22 -0.46
C ALA A 103 -15.87 11.46 0.53
N ASN A 104 -16.99 10.74 0.42
CA ASN A 104 -18.23 11.06 1.13
C ASN A 104 -18.46 10.32 2.46
N ASP A 105 -17.56 9.41 2.90
CA ASP A 105 -17.72 8.68 4.17
C ASP A 105 -16.48 8.82 5.07
N THR A 106 -16.39 9.96 5.78
CA THR A 106 -15.23 10.33 6.60
C THR A 106 -15.45 10.12 8.11
N ARG A 107 -16.61 9.56 8.51
CA ARG A 107 -16.95 9.29 9.92
C ARG A 107 -17.06 7.79 10.19
N SER A 108 -16.03 7.03 9.86
CA SER A 108 -15.94 5.60 10.16
C SER A 108 -15.07 5.35 11.41
N SER A 109 -15.41 4.36 12.22
CA SER A 109 -14.49 3.87 13.26
C SER A 109 -13.28 3.17 12.64
N ASN A 110 -12.19 2.96 13.39
CA ASN A 110 -11.05 2.14 12.93
C ASN A 110 -11.51 0.76 12.42
N VAL A 111 -12.46 0.12 13.13
CA VAL A 111 -13.02 -1.18 12.74
C VAL A 111 -13.70 -1.11 11.38
N THR A 112 -14.55 -0.11 11.16
CA THR A 112 -15.24 0.10 9.88
C THR A 112 -14.24 0.38 8.75
N SER A 113 -13.23 1.23 9.00
CA SER A 113 -12.17 1.53 8.02
C SER A 113 -11.35 0.29 7.66
N VAL A 114 -11.00 -0.55 8.64
CA VAL A 114 -10.31 -1.83 8.41
C VAL A 114 -11.16 -2.81 7.62
N LEU A 115 -12.45 -2.96 7.95
CA LEU A 115 -13.37 -3.82 7.19
C LEU A 115 -13.51 -3.35 5.75
N ASN A 116 -13.62 -2.03 5.53
CA ASN A 116 -13.65 -1.46 4.19
C ASN A 116 -12.34 -1.71 3.43
N LEU A 117 -11.18 -1.55 4.08
CA LEU A 117 -9.88 -1.90 3.48
C LEU A 117 -9.82 -3.37 3.05
N MET A 118 -10.28 -4.29 3.90
CA MET A 118 -10.29 -5.73 3.60
C MET A 118 -11.21 -6.07 2.41
N ILE A 119 -12.38 -5.45 2.33
CA ILE A 119 -13.30 -5.62 1.20
C ILE A 119 -12.67 -5.07 -0.09
N GLN A 120 -12.10 -3.87 -0.02
CA GLN A 120 -11.45 -3.24 -1.18
C GLN A 120 -10.23 -4.04 -1.64
N SER A 121 -9.42 -4.56 -0.72
CA SER A 121 -8.22 -5.33 -1.05
C SER A 121 -8.57 -6.68 -1.68
N ALA A 122 -9.60 -7.36 -1.19
CA ALA A 122 -10.09 -8.61 -1.79
C ALA A 122 -10.62 -8.38 -3.22
N ASN A 123 -11.45 -7.36 -3.42
CA ASN A 123 -11.97 -6.99 -4.73
C ASN A 123 -10.85 -6.57 -5.69
N LEU A 124 -9.90 -5.76 -5.21
CA LEU A 124 -8.75 -5.33 -5.99
C LEU A 124 -7.91 -6.53 -6.44
N TRP A 125 -7.57 -7.43 -5.50
CA TRP A 125 -6.79 -8.62 -5.80
C TRP A 125 -7.48 -9.50 -6.85
N ASP A 126 -8.80 -9.70 -6.73
CA ASP A 126 -9.56 -10.49 -7.69
C ASP A 126 -9.50 -9.92 -9.11
N ASN A 127 -9.65 -8.59 -9.24
CA ASN A 127 -9.58 -7.93 -10.55
C ASN A 127 -8.15 -7.93 -11.12
N VAL A 128 -7.12 -7.71 -10.28
CA VAL A 128 -5.72 -7.80 -10.71
C VAL A 128 -5.37 -9.22 -11.15
N ALA A 129 -5.85 -10.24 -10.44
CA ALA A 129 -5.64 -11.63 -10.82
C ALA A 129 -6.28 -11.97 -12.18
N ARG A 130 -7.40 -11.34 -12.55
CA ARG A 130 -7.99 -11.45 -13.90
C ARG A 130 -7.11 -10.79 -14.95
N LEU A 131 -6.60 -9.58 -14.69
CA LEU A 131 -5.70 -8.88 -15.61
C LEU A 131 -4.37 -9.63 -15.84
N ASP A 132 -3.84 -10.27 -14.80
CA ASP A 132 -2.63 -11.10 -14.88
C ASP A 132 -2.88 -12.51 -15.44
N GLY A 133 -4.13 -12.84 -15.82
CA GLY A 133 -4.47 -14.13 -16.44
C GLY A 133 -4.58 -15.33 -15.48
N TYR A 134 -4.58 -15.10 -14.16
CA TYR A 134 -4.82 -16.15 -13.16
C TYR A 134 -6.30 -16.54 -13.05
N LYS A 135 -7.20 -15.69 -13.54
CA LYS A 135 -8.65 -15.90 -13.57
C LYS A 135 -9.22 -15.52 -14.92
N HIS A 136 -10.42 -16.01 -15.22
CA HIS A 136 -11.13 -15.61 -16.43
C HIS A 136 -11.38 -14.10 -16.41
N LEU A 137 -10.87 -13.42 -17.43
CA LEU A 137 -11.15 -12.01 -17.65
C LEU A 137 -12.60 -11.88 -18.12
N ASP A 138 -13.31 -10.91 -17.55
CA ASP A 138 -14.65 -10.56 -18.04
C ASP A 138 -14.56 -10.12 -19.50
N LYS A 139 -15.66 -10.27 -20.25
CA LYS A 139 -15.73 -9.82 -21.66
C LYS A 139 -15.41 -8.32 -21.83
N ASP A 140 -15.56 -7.55 -20.75
CA ASP A 140 -15.25 -6.13 -20.67
C ASP A 140 -13.99 -5.90 -19.81
N CYS A 141 -12.83 -5.88 -20.47
CA CYS A 141 -11.54 -5.65 -19.84
C CYS A 141 -11.45 -4.24 -19.23
N ASP A 142 -12.07 -3.24 -19.86
CA ASP A 142 -12.04 -1.85 -19.41
C ASP A 142 -12.74 -1.71 -18.07
N LYS A 143 -13.89 -2.39 -17.90
CA LYS A 143 -14.58 -2.46 -16.61
C LYS A 143 -13.70 -3.08 -15.51
N THR A 144 -12.92 -4.12 -15.83
CA THR A 144 -12.01 -4.76 -14.86
C THR A 144 -10.93 -3.77 -14.42
N LEU A 145 -10.32 -3.05 -15.37
CA LEU A 145 -9.31 -2.03 -15.08
C LEU A 145 -9.87 -0.88 -14.25
N ASP A 146 -11.10 -0.44 -14.53
CA ASP A 146 -11.76 0.60 -13.75
C ASP A 146 -12.04 0.15 -12.30
N GLN A 147 -12.40 -1.11 -12.08
CA GLN A 147 -12.51 -1.67 -10.72
C GLN A 147 -11.17 -1.68 -9.99
N VAL A 148 -10.07 -2.00 -10.69
CA VAL A 148 -8.71 -1.91 -10.13
C VAL A 148 -8.38 -0.48 -9.72
N LYS A 149 -8.65 0.51 -10.58
CA LYS A 149 -8.44 1.94 -10.28
C LYS A 149 -9.26 2.39 -9.07
N LEU A 150 -10.53 1.97 -8.99
CA LEU A 150 -11.40 2.26 -7.84
C LEU A 150 -10.88 1.63 -6.55
N GLY A 151 -10.43 0.36 -6.61
CA GLY A 151 -9.88 -0.34 -5.45
C GLY A 151 -8.63 0.32 -4.91
N ILE A 152 -7.66 0.67 -5.77
CA ILE A 152 -6.43 1.37 -5.35
C ILE A 152 -6.76 2.74 -4.77
N ALA A 153 -7.62 3.52 -5.43
CA ALA A 153 -8.07 4.83 -4.93
C ALA A 153 -8.74 4.71 -3.55
N GLY A 154 -9.60 3.71 -3.36
CA GLY A 154 -10.26 3.43 -2.10
C GLY A 154 -9.28 3.08 -0.99
N ILE A 155 -8.32 2.19 -1.27
CA ILE A 155 -7.27 1.83 -0.31
C ILE A 155 -6.48 3.05 0.12
N ILE A 156 -5.98 3.85 -0.83
CA ILE A 156 -5.24 5.09 -0.53
C ILE A 156 -6.10 6.02 0.33
N GLN A 157 -7.37 6.22 -0.01
CA GLN A 157 -8.22 7.09 0.78
C GLN A 157 -8.43 6.57 2.22
N PHE A 158 -8.72 5.27 2.39
CA PHE A 158 -8.96 4.71 3.71
C PHE A 158 -7.71 4.75 4.60
N ILE A 159 -6.51 4.54 4.06
CA ILE A 159 -5.29 4.69 4.86
C ILE A 159 -5.03 6.15 5.26
N PHE A 160 -5.40 7.15 4.44
CA PHE A 160 -5.35 8.56 4.88
C PHE A 160 -6.37 8.86 5.98
N ILE A 161 -7.57 8.29 5.91
CA ILE A 161 -8.58 8.41 6.98
C ILE A 161 -8.05 7.80 8.28
N ILE A 162 -7.49 6.59 8.22
CA ILE A 162 -6.90 5.92 9.38
C ILE A 162 -5.72 6.73 9.92
N ALA A 163 -4.81 7.20 9.06
CA ALA A 163 -3.68 8.03 9.45
C ALA A 163 -4.15 9.28 10.20
N GLN A 164 -5.20 9.96 9.70
CA GLN A 164 -5.79 11.12 10.38
C GLN A 164 -6.36 10.73 11.76
N GLN A 165 -7.05 9.59 11.87
CA GLN A 165 -7.60 9.09 13.14
C GLN A 165 -6.50 8.74 14.15
N GLN A 166 -5.38 8.21 13.67
CA GLN A 166 -4.21 7.87 14.47
C GLN A 166 -3.23 9.04 14.66
N LYS A 167 -3.55 10.22 14.12
CA LYS A 167 -2.69 11.42 14.14
C LYS A 167 -1.30 11.20 13.54
N VAL A 168 -1.22 10.35 12.51
CA VAL A 168 0.00 10.05 11.75
C VAL A 168 0.07 10.95 10.52
N ASP A 169 1.20 11.65 10.35
CA ASP A 169 1.53 12.28 9.06
C ASP A 169 2.07 11.22 8.11
N LEU A 170 1.16 10.64 7.30
CA LEU A 170 1.48 9.54 6.39
C LEU A 170 2.49 9.94 5.30
N ILE A 171 2.47 11.20 4.85
CA ILE A 171 3.43 11.67 3.84
C ILE A 171 4.83 11.74 4.45
N CYS A 172 4.94 12.24 5.69
CA CYS A 172 6.21 12.26 6.40
C CYS A 172 6.71 10.85 6.69
N ALA A 173 5.83 9.96 7.19
CA ALA A 173 6.16 8.56 7.48
C ALA A 173 6.70 7.81 6.25
N MET A 174 6.08 7.98 5.08
CA MET A 174 6.59 7.42 3.81
C MET A 174 7.98 7.94 3.45
N LYS A 175 8.25 9.23 3.65
CA LYS A 175 9.57 9.82 3.37
C LYS A 175 10.63 9.26 4.31
N GLU A 176 10.31 9.08 5.58
CA GLU A 176 11.20 8.44 6.57
C GLU A 176 11.51 6.99 6.16
N MET A 177 10.49 6.22 5.78
CA MET A 177 10.65 4.84 5.30
C MET A 177 11.60 4.75 4.11
N PHE A 178 11.50 5.66 3.13
CA PHE A 178 12.43 5.70 1.99
C PHE A 178 13.87 5.98 2.41
N ILE A 179 14.08 6.90 3.35
CA ILE A 179 15.41 7.21 3.88
C ILE A 179 16.02 5.98 4.57
N ASP A 180 15.23 5.27 5.37
CA ASP A 180 15.68 4.09 6.09
C ASP A 180 15.96 2.91 5.14
N ALA A 181 15.14 2.72 4.11
CA ALA A 181 15.39 1.72 3.08
C ALA A 181 16.66 2.02 2.28
N ASP A 182 16.92 3.28 1.92
CA ASP A 182 18.17 3.68 1.25
C ASP A 182 19.40 3.45 2.14
N ARG A 183 19.30 3.72 3.45
CA ARG A 183 20.38 3.40 4.41
C ARG A 183 20.63 1.89 4.48
N PHE A 184 19.57 1.09 4.51
CA PHE A 184 19.66 -0.37 4.52
C PHE A 184 20.38 -0.89 3.27
N ILE A 185 19.97 -0.46 2.08
CA ILE A 185 20.57 -0.88 0.80
C ILE A 185 22.05 -0.54 0.75
N LYS A 186 22.44 0.69 1.10
CA LYS A 186 23.86 1.10 1.14
C LYS A 186 24.68 0.21 2.07
N SER A 187 24.16 -0.05 3.27
CA SER A 187 24.85 -0.92 4.25
C SER A 187 25.03 -2.36 3.75
N HIS A 188 24.14 -2.82 2.87
CA HIS A 188 24.19 -4.17 2.30
C HIS A 188 25.18 -4.25 1.15
N GLU A 189 25.24 -3.23 0.29
CA GLU A 189 26.25 -3.10 -0.77
C GLU A 189 27.66 -3.01 -0.18
N ASP A 190 27.88 -2.17 0.84
CA ASP A 190 29.17 -2.02 1.52
C ASP A 190 29.68 -3.31 2.19
N LYS A 191 28.76 -4.18 2.63
CA LYS A 191 29.10 -5.49 3.22
C LYS A 191 29.49 -6.53 2.17
N LYS A 192 28.93 -6.48 0.96
CA LYS A 192 29.36 -7.35 -0.15
C LYS A 192 30.80 -7.06 -0.56
N PHE A 193 31.16 -5.78 -0.68
CA PHE A 193 32.53 -5.36 -1.07
C PHE A 193 33.62 -5.65 -0.04
N LYS A 194 33.27 -5.97 1.22
CA LYS A 194 34.25 -6.34 2.26
C LYS A 194 34.52 -7.85 2.34
N ASN A 195 33.73 -8.67 1.66
CA ASN A 195 33.82 -10.12 1.67
C ASN A 195 34.26 -10.71 0.31
N GLU A 196 34.65 -9.85 -0.64
CA GLU A 196 35.36 -10.17 -1.89
C GLU A 196 36.81 -9.69 -1.79
#